data_AF-A0A1S8CH84-F1
#
_entry.id   AF-A0A1S8CH84-F1
#
_cell.length_a   1.000
_cell.length_b   1.000
_cell.length_c   1.000
_cell.angle_alpha   90.00
_cell.angle_beta   90.00
_cell.angle_gamma   90.00
#
_symmetry.space_group_name_H-M   'P 1'
#
loop_
_entity.id
_entity.type
_entity.pdbx_description
1 polymer ?
#
loop_
_entity_poly.entity_id
_entity_poly.type
_entity_poly.pdbx_seq_one_letter_code
_entity_poly.pdbx_strand_id
1 'polypeptide(L)'
;MAILHPLECYLLELYSSVEHYAATRDAIIAWVEAHEAAYVRLQNELPVRIREEPQWRQGDMVWGSRVLPNIRPDKDRYINAYILRTQNDPKAFKIGHTMSNNTRGIVEFWDGWMTEQEQERIDRTERLASSLDKKLTATIDGSWDEGHLTYLGQSSIYELAELPKRIPRYELDHNVRIEKDEKPQQIGIYLPDVEFAAARLLYPGADFDKPPTAMQGTKRSEWVSEKTGERAYNWHDFTYAETGWTLIRRVEGEYIDVPAEGFFPKGEPDELYTWSEREKHFISGDSEYLTVWAGEPAPHAGEWSIYTQQGMQYVTVNQGQSLPHWTDKHGLSNRVQWTLIKRADGGSVYK
;
A
#
# COMPACT_ATOMS: atom_id res chain seq x y z
N MET A 1 24.74 2.77 0.29
CA MET A 1 23.45 3.04 -0.39
C MET A 1 22.49 1.94 -0.01
N ALA A 2 21.19 2.26 0.12
CA ALA A 2 20.18 1.25 0.37
C ALA A 2 20.05 0.28 -0.82
N ILE A 3 19.35 -0.83 -0.61
CA ILE A 3 19.19 -1.86 -1.63
C ILE A 3 17.88 -1.59 -2.37
N LEU A 4 17.98 -1.45 -3.69
CA LEU A 4 16.80 -1.36 -4.54
C LEU A 4 16.13 -2.74 -4.63
N HIS A 5 14.94 -2.88 -4.04
CA HIS A 5 14.14 -4.10 -4.17
C HIS A 5 12.81 -3.81 -4.89
N PRO A 6 12.45 -4.57 -5.94
CA PRO A 6 11.26 -4.29 -6.75
C PRO A 6 9.95 -4.46 -5.97
N LEU A 7 9.87 -5.41 -5.05
CA LEU A 7 8.68 -5.60 -4.22
C LEU A 7 8.40 -4.40 -3.31
N GLU A 8 9.45 -3.84 -2.71
CA GLU A 8 9.33 -2.67 -1.85
C GLU A 8 8.79 -1.48 -2.64
N CYS A 9 9.37 -1.23 -3.82
CA CYS A 9 8.92 -0.17 -4.72
C CYS A 9 7.47 -0.38 -5.14
N TYR A 10 7.11 -1.60 -5.54
CA TYR A 10 5.74 -1.95 -5.92
C TYR A 10 4.73 -1.70 -4.80
N LEU A 11 5.04 -2.08 -3.56
CA LEU A 11 4.15 -1.87 -2.42
C LEU A 11 4.03 -0.38 -2.06
N LEU A 12 5.12 0.39 -2.13
CA LEU A 12 5.07 1.84 -1.94
C LEU A 12 4.18 2.51 -2.99
N GLU A 13 4.27 2.10 -4.25
CA GLU A 13 3.37 2.58 -5.30
C GLU A 13 1.92 2.16 -5.06
N LEU A 14 1.71 0.91 -4.65
CA LEU A 14 0.38 0.37 -4.36
C LEU A 14 -0.28 1.17 -3.22
N TYR A 15 0.40 1.38 -2.10
CA TYR A 15 -0.16 2.07 -0.94
C TYR A 15 -0.29 3.59 -1.14
N SER A 16 0.43 4.16 -2.10
CA SER A 16 0.29 5.56 -2.51
C SER A 16 -0.58 5.75 -3.77
N SER A 17 -1.21 4.68 -4.27
CA SER A 17 -2.05 4.72 -5.48
C SER A 17 -3.40 5.40 -5.24
N VAL A 18 -4.05 5.82 -6.33
CA VAL A 18 -5.41 6.40 -6.26
C VAL A 18 -6.41 5.35 -5.77
N GLU A 19 -6.20 4.09 -6.15
CA GLU A 19 -7.01 2.94 -5.79
C GLU A 19 -6.95 2.66 -4.29
N HIS A 20 -5.75 2.71 -3.69
CA HIS A 20 -5.60 2.54 -2.24
C HIS A 20 -6.24 3.69 -1.46
N TYR A 21 -6.15 4.93 -1.97
CA TYR A 21 -6.88 6.06 -1.39
C TYR A 21 -8.40 5.87 -1.46
N ALA A 22 -8.93 5.37 -2.59
CA ALA A 22 -10.35 5.08 -2.72
C ALA A 22 -10.80 4.01 -1.73
N ALA A 23 -10.06 2.90 -1.65
CA ALA A 23 -10.34 1.80 -0.73
C ALA A 23 -10.30 2.28 0.75
N THR A 24 -9.30 3.08 1.12
CA THR A 24 -9.17 3.64 2.47
C THR A 24 -10.33 4.57 2.80
N ARG A 25 -10.70 5.47 1.87
CA ARG A 25 -11.85 6.36 2.00
C ARG A 25 -13.13 5.57 2.23
N ASP A 26 -13.41 4.59 1.38
CA ASP A 26 -14.65 3.83 1.43
C ASP A 26 -14.75 3.00 2.72
N ALA A 27 -13.63 2.44 3.19
CA ALA A 27 -13.58 1.72 4.46
C ALA A 27 -13.85 2.64 5.66
N ILE A 28 -13.27 3.85 5.69
CA ILE A 28 -13.51 4.83 6.76
C ILE A 28 -14.95 5.33 6.75
N ILE A 29 -15.50 5.63 5.57
CA ILE A 29 -16.92 6.02 5.43
C ILE A 29 -17.82 4.91 5.98
N ALA A 30 -17.59 3.66 5.57
CA ALA A 30 -18.38 2.52 6.03
C ALA A 30 -18.30 2.32 7.56
N TRP A 31 -17.13 2.56 8.16
CA TRP A 31 -16.93 2.49 9.61
C TRP A 31 -17.68 3.60 10.35
N VAL A 32 -17.65 4.84 9.86
CA VAL A 32 -18.44 5.93 10.45
C VAL A 32 -19.94 5.69 10.26
N GLU A 33 -20.37 5.21 9.09
CA GLU A 33 -21.78 4.88 8.82
C GLU A 33 -22.31 3.75 9.70
N ALA A 34 -21.47 2.75 10.05
CA ALA A 34 -21.85 1.70 10.97
C ALA A 34 -22.18 2.26 12.37
N HIS A 35 -21.36 3.20 12.86
CA HIS A 35 -21.61 3.91 14.11
C HIS A 35 -22.86 4.79 14.06
N GLU A 36 -23.05 5.52 12.95
CA GLU A 36 -24.24 6.36 12.78
C GLU A 36 -25.52 5.54 12.72
N ALA A 37 -25.51 4.38 12.04
CA ALA A 37 -26.65 3.49 11.97
C ALA A 37 -27.04 2.94 13.36
N ALA A 38 -26.04 2.51 14.15
CA ALA A 38 -26.27 2.05 15.52
C ALA A 38 -26.86 3.17 16.40
N TYR A 39 -26.31 4.38 16.27
CA TYR A 39 -26.80 5.54 17.00
C TYR A 39 -28.23 5.95 16.61
N VAL A 40 -28.58 5.91 15.32
CA VAL A 40 -29.94 6.17 14.84
C VAL A 40 -30.93 5.18 15.44
N ARG A 41 -30.57 3.88 15.51
CA ARG A 41 -31.41 2.89 16.19
C ARG A 41 -31.56 3.26 17.67
N LEU A 42 -30.47 3.55 18.36
CA LEU A 42 -30.51 3.97 19.78
C LEU A 42 -31.47 5.14 19.98
N GLN A 43 -31.44 6.17 19.13
CA GLN A 43 -32.35 7.32 19.22
C GLN A 43 -33.82 6.95 19.02
N ASN A 44 -34.12 6.01 18.13
CA ASN A 44 -35.49 5.54 17.89
C ASN A 44 -36.01 4.61 18.99
N GLU A 45 -35.11 3.89 19.66
CA GLU A 45 -35.40 2.86 20.67
C GLU A 45 -34.88 3.23 22.06
N LEU A 46 -34.88 4.53 22.39
CA LEU A 46 -34.37 5.05 23.65
C LEU A 46 -35.06 4.35 24.85
N PRO A 47 -34.29 3.71 25.75
CA PRO A 47 -34.85 3.12 26.96
C PRO A 47 -35.55 4.18 27.82
N VAL A 48 -36.76 3.89 28.28
CA VAL A 48 -37.63 4.84 29.02
C VAL A 48 -36.93 5.49 30.23
N ARG A 49 -36.02 4.75 30.88
CA ARG A 49 -35.29 5.20 32.08
C ARG A 49 -33.81 5.52 31.83
N ILE A 50 -33.38 5.71 30.58
CA ILE A 50 -31.96 5.98 30.27
C ILE A 50 -31.40 7.20 31.02
N ARG A 51 -32.24 8.18 31.34
CA ARG A 51 -31.84 9.38 32.09
C ARG A 51 -31.58 9.12 33.59
N GLU A 52 -32.03 7.98 34.11
CA GLU A 52 -31.73 7.52 35.48
C GLU A 52 -30.39 6.78 35.56
N GLU A 53 -29.85 6.33 34.43
CA GLU A 53 -28.53 5.68 34.39
C GLU A 53 -27.40 6.71 34.57
N PRO A 54 -26.24 6.31 35.10
CA PRO A 54 -25.04 7.13 35.12
C PRO A 54 -24.71 7.68 33.72
N GLN A 55 -24.19 8.91 33.64
CA GLN A 55 -23.94 9.59 32.37
C GLN A 55 -23.10 8.75 31.37
N TRP A 56 -22.13 7.98 31.86
CA TRP A 56 -21.29 7.12 31.02
C TRP A 56 -22.04 5.96 30.36
N ARG A 57 -23.23 5.57 30.88
CA ARG A 57 -24.14 4.59 30.25
C ARG A 57 -25.19 5.23 29.35
N GLN A 58 -25.32 6.56 29.36
CA GLN A 58 -26.22 7.28 28.49
C GLN A 58 -25.60 7.40 27.09
N GLY A 59 -25.64 6.29 26.35
CA GLY A 59 -25.00 6.15 25.04
C GLY A 59 -25.38 7.27 24.08
N ASP A 60 -26.64 7.73 24.10
CA ASP A 60 -27.13 8.81 23.25
C ASP A 60 -26.45 10.15 23.56
N MET A 61 -26.25 10.47 24.84
CA MET A 61 -25.54 11.68 25.25
C MET A 61 -24.04 11.60 24.95
N VAL A 62 -23.40 10.50 25.36
CA VAL A 62 -21.94 10.36 25.24
C VAL A 62 -21.52 10.24 23.78
N TRP A 63 -22.14 9.35 23.02
CA TRP A 63 -21.79 9.13 21.62
C TRP A 63 -22.27 10.28 20.73
N GLY A 64 -23.43 10.87 21.03
CA GLY A 64 -23.95 12.01 20.26
C GLY A 64 -23.16 13.30 20.44
N SER A 65 -22.55 13.52 21.61
CA SER A 65 -21.81 14.77 21.92
C SER A 65 -20.29 14.65 21.81
N ARG A 66 -19.72 13.45 21.96
CA ARG A 66 -18.26 13.25 21.93
C ARG A 66 -17.80 12.36 20.78
N VAL A 67 -18.35 11.15 20.66
CA VAL A 67 -17.79 10.17 19.72
C VAL A 67 -18.12 10.52 18.27
N LEU A 68 -19.41 10.62 17.92
CA LEU A 68 -19.83 10.88 16.53
C LEU A 68 -19.33 12.23 15.99
N PRO A 69 -19.36 13.34 16.75
CA PRO A 69 -18.79 14.60 16.28
C PRO A 69 -17.29 14.52 15.98
N ASN A 70 -16.54 13.65 16.67
CA ASN A 70 -15.10 13.49 16.44
C ASN A 70 -14.80 12.68 15.17
N ILE A 71 -15.58 11.64 14.86
CA ILE A 71 -15.29 10.74 13.72
C ILE A 71 -15.97 11.17 12.42
N ARG A 72 -17.08 11.91 12.47
CA ARG A 72 -17.80 12.38 11.27
C ARG A 72 -16.94 13.18 10.29
N PRO A 73 -16.07 14.12 10.74
CA PRO A 73 -15.22 14.89 9.84
C PRO A 73 -14.27 14.05 9.00
N ASP A 74 -13.98 12.81 9.40
CA ASP A 74 -13.08 11.94 8.66
C ASP A 74 -13.64 11.53 7.29
N LYS A 75 -14.96 11.48 7.13
CA LYS A 75 -15.60 11.25 5.82
C LYS A 75 -15.12 12.29 4.80
N ASP A 76 -15.31 13.57 5.12
CA ASP A 76 -14.92 14.67 4.24
C ASP A 76 -13.40 14.75 4.08
N ARG A 77 -12.64 14.46 5.15
CA ARG A 77 -11.18 14.46 5.13
C ARG A 77 -10.64 13.48 4.09
N TYR A 78 -11.12 12.24 4.05
CA TYR A 78 -10.66 11.24 3.06
C TYR A 78 -11.26 11.42 1.67
N ILE A 79 -12.47 11.98 1.55
CA ILE A 79 -13.02 12.39 0.24
C ILE A 79 -12.11 13.45 -0.39
N ASN A 80 -11.74 14.48 0.37
CA ASN A 80 -10.86 15.54 -0.11
C ASN A 80 -9.45 15.03 -0.43
N ALA A 81 -8.87 14.16 0.41
CA ALA A 81 -7.57 13.54 0.15
C ALA A 81 -7.57 12.71 -1.14
N TYR A 82 -8.64 11.94 -1.39
CA TYR A 82 -8.82 11.20 -2.64
C TYR A 82 -8.90 12.12 -3.86
N ILE A 83 -9.67 13.21 -3.79
CA ILE A 83 -9.77 14.19 -4.88
C ILE A 83 -8.39 14.79 -5.19
N LEU A 84 -7.67 15.25 -4.16
CA LEU A 84 -6.30 15.78 -4.32
C LEU A 84 -5.37 14.74 -4.94
N ARG A 85 -5.48 13.47 -4.52
CA ARG A 85 -4.66 12.39 -5.04
C ARG A 85 -4.93 12.12 -6.53
N THR A 86 -6.19 12.18 -6.97
CA THR A 86 -6.57 12.01 -8.39
C THR A 86 -6.03 13.11 -9.30
N GLN A 87 -5.73 14.27 -8.72
CA GLN A 87 -5.12 15.43 -9.38
C GLN A 87 -3.59 15.44 -9.25
N ASN A 88 -3.01 14.43 -8.58
CA ASN A 88 -1.58 14.34 -8.26
C ASN A 88 -1.05 15.55 -7.45
N ASP A 89 -1.90 16.14 -6.59
CA ASP A 89 -1.49 17.25 -5.71
C ASP A 89 -0.74 16.70 -4.48
N PRO A 90 0.48 17.20 -4.16
CA PRO A 90 1.23 16.79 -2.98
C PRO A 90 0.47 16.93 -1.64
N LYS A 91 -0.53 17.82 -1.57
CA LYS A 91 -1.37 17.96 -0.37
C LYS A 91 -2.20 16.71 -0.07
N ALA A 92 -2.40 15.82 -1.03
CA ALA A 92 -3.05 14.53 -0.82
C ALA A 92 -2.36 13.71 0.29
N PHE A 93 -1.04 13.85 0.41
CA PHE A 93 -0.24 13.12 1.39
C PHE A 93 -0.29 13.74 2.81
N LYS A 94 -1.06 14.81 3.04
CA LYS A 94 -1.31 15.34 4.40
C LYS A 94 -2.49 14.61 5.07
N ILE A 95 -2.41 13.28 5.12
CA ILE A 95 -3.45 12.37 5.59
C ILE A 95 -2.83 11.23 6.42
N GLY A 96 -3.67 10.39 7.03
CA GLY A 96 -3.24 9.27 7.87
C GLY A 96 -3.50 9.48 9.36
N HIS A 97 -3.12 8.47 10.14
CA HIS A 97 -3.30 8.35 11.61
C HIS A 97 -4.75 8.41 12.10
N THR A 98 -5.73 8.35 11.22
CA THR A 98 -7.13 8.60 11.59
C THR A 98 -7.67 7.46 12.43
N MET A 99 -7.48 6.23 11.95
CA MET A 99 -8.00 5.06 12.65
C MET A 99 -7.29 4.84 13.99
N SER A 100 -5.97 5.01 14.05
CA SER A 100 -5.21 4.86 15.30
C SER A 100 -5.60 5.90 16.36
N ASN A 101 -5.86 7.16 15.95
CA ASN A 101 -6.29 8.22 16.85
C ASN A 101 -7.73 7.99 17.35
N ASN A 102 -8.63 7.65 16.45
CA ASN A 102 -10.04 7.47 16.79
C ASN A 102 -10.27 6.23 17.64
N THR A 103 -9.69 5.08 17.27
CA THR A 103 -9.85 3.84 18.03
C THR A 103 -9.37 4.01 19.46
N ARG A 104 -8.20 4.63 19.67
CA ARG A 104 -7.70 4.97 21.02
C ARG A 104 -8.65 5.88 21.80
N GLY A 105 -9.31 6.82 21.13
CA GLY A 105 -10.29 7.69 21.77
C GLY A 105 -11.63 6.99 22.07
N ILE A 106 -12.04 6.03 21.24
CA ILE A 106 -13.36 5.38 21.34
C ILE A 106 -13.40 4.32 22.43
N VAL A 107 -12.32 3.57 22.63
CA VAL A 107 -12.26 2.45 23.59
C VAL A 107 -12.55 2.85 25.05
N GLU A 108 -12.48 4.14 25.38
CA GLU A 108 -12.83 4.66 26.70
C GLU A 108 -14.34 4.81 26.93
N PHE A 109 -15.14 4.75 25.86
CA PHE A 109 -16.59 4.93 25.93
C PHE A 109 -17.32 3.59 25.96
N TRP A 110 -18.29 3.49 26.87
CA TRP A 110 -19.13 2.30 26.97
C TRP A 110 -20.03 2.16 25.73
N ASP A 111 -20.02 0.96 25.16
CA ASP A 111 -20.68 0.55 23.92
C ASP A 111 -21.77 -0.50 24.13
N GLY A 112 -22.03 -0.93 25.38
CA GLY A 112 -22.98 -2.01 25.69
C GLY A 112 -24.45 -1.72 25.38
N TRP A 113 -24.79 -0.55 24.84
CA TRP A 113 -26.09 -0.23 24.25
C TRP A 113 -26.24 -0.71 22.80
N MET A 114 -25.11 -1.01 22.14
CA MET A 114 -25.06 -1.59 20.80
C MET A 114 -25.40 -3.09 20.86
N THR A 115 -26.15 -3.55 19.89
CA THR A 115 -26.42 -4.99 19.70
C THR A 115 -25.16 -5.73 19.24
N GLU A 116 -25.12 -7.05 19.43
CA GLU A 116 -24.00 -7.87 18.96
C GLU A 116 -23.76 -7.74 17.45
N GLN A 117 -24.84 -7.64 16.65
CA GLN A 117 -24.73 -7.46 15.20
C GLN A 117 -24.13 -6.10 14.82
N GLU A 118 -24.44 -5.04 15.56
CA GLU A 118 -23.88 -3.71 15.36
C GLU A 118 -22.39 -3.68 15.72
N GLN A 119 -22.03 -4.26 16.87
CA GLN A 119 -20.64 -4.39 17.31
C GLN A 119 -19.81 -5.19 16.30
N GLU A 120 -20.35 -6.31 15.80
CA GLU A 120 -19.66 -7.12 14.80
C GLU A 120 -19.48 -6.36 13.47
N ARG A 121 -20.50 -5.61 13.03
CA ARG A 121 -20.38 -4.79 11.83
C ARG A 121 -19.31 -3.70 12.01
N ILE A 122 -19.33 -3.00 13.14
CA ILE A 122 -18.36 -1.95 13.47
C ILE A 122 -16.95 -2.54 13.49
N ASP A 123 -16.73 -3.62 14.22
CA ASP A 123 -15.44 -4.30 14.35
C ASP A 123 -14.88 -4.74 12.98
N ARG A 124 -15.71 -5.32 12.11
CA ARG A 124 -15.28 -5.68 10.74
C ARG A 124 -14.87 -4.46 9.92
N THR A 125 -15.66 -3.40 9.93
CA THR A 125 -15.33 -2.16 9.20
C THR A 125 -14.10 -1.46 9.79
N GLU A 126 -13.94 -1.50 11.11
CA GLU A 126 -12.80 -0.92 11.81
C GLU A 126 -11.50 -1.62 11.46
N ARG A 127 -11.48 -2.96 11.46
CA ARG A 127 -10.29 -3.74 11.08
C ARG A 127 -9.85 -3.42 9.66
N LEU A 128 -10.79 -3.36 8.72
CA LEU A 128 -10.49 -3.04 7.33
C LEU A 128 -9.94 -1.61 7.20
N ALA A 129 -10.64 -0.62 7.76
CA ALA A 129 -10.22 0.78 7.73
C ALA A 129 -8.85 0.96 8.40
N SER A 130 -8.62 0.33 9.55
CA SER A 130 -7.35 0.40 10.29
C SER A 130 -6.19 -0.21 9.51
N SER A 131 -6.42 -1.34 8.84
CA SER A 131 -5.41 -1.99 8.01
C SER A 131 -4.99 -1.09 6.84
N LEU A 132 -5.97 -0.54 6.10
CA LEU A 132 -5.72 0.32 4.94
C LEU A 132 -5.07 1.65 5.35
N ASP A 133 -5.59 2.30 6.40
CA ASP A 133 -5.06 3.57 6.92
C ASP A 133 -3.64 3.41 7.47
N LYS A 134 -3.33 2.28 8.12
CA LYS A 134 -1.97 1.98 8.61
C LYS A 134 -0.97 1.88 7.46
N LYS A 135 -1.30 1.15 6.39
CA LYS A 135 -0.44 1.00 5.21
C LYS A 135 -0.21 2.35 4.52
N LEU A 136 -1.26 3.16 4.41
CA LEU A 136 -1.19 4.51 3.84
C LEU A 136 -0.31 5.42 4.68
N THR A 137 -0.58 5.48 5.99
CA THR A 137 0.13 6.34 6.95
C THR A 137 1.63 6.05 6.95
N ALA A 138 2.01 4.77 7.06
CA ALA A 138 3.42 4.39 7.10
C ALA A 138 4.17 4.74 5.81
N THR A 139 3.49 4.64 4.66
CA THR A 139 4.03 5.01 3.35
C THR A 139 4.26 6.52 3.23
N ILE A 140 3.32 7.32 3.72
CA ILE A 140 3.38 8.78 3.68
C ILE A 140 4.44 9.33 4.63
N ASP A 141 4.50 8.80 5.85
CA ASP A 141 5.44 9.25 6.86
C ASP A 141 6.87 8.80 6.54
N GLY A 142 7.01 7.76 5.70
CA GLY A 142 8.29 7.09 5.47
C GLY A 142 8.77 6.34 6.71
N SER A 143 7.85 5.75 7.45
CA SER A 143 8.13 4.96 8.65
C SER A 143 8.39 3.49 8.32
N TRP A 144 8.64 3.16 7.06
CA TRP A 144 9.05 1.82 6.66
C TRP A 144 10.52 1.61 7.02
N ASP A 145 10.78 0.55 7.78
CA ASP A 145 12.13 0.07 8.00
C ASP A 145 12.55 -0.85 6.86
N GLU A 146 13.84 -0.96 6.63
CA GLU A 146 14.39 -1.99 5.76
C GLU A 146 13.91 -3.37 6.25
N GLY A 147 13.32 -4.13 5.34
CA GLY A 147 12.72 -5.43 5.63
C GLY A 147 11.20 -5.43 5.76
N HIS A 148 10.57 -4.30 6.11
CA HIS A 148 9.12 -4.25 6.35
C HIS A 148 8.27 -4.56 5.11
N LEU A 149 8.77 -4.22 3.92
CA LEU A 149 8.08 -4.39 2.65
C LEU A 149 8.66 -5.53 1.80
N THR A 150 9.60 -6.29 2.34
CA THR A 150 10.33 -7.33 1.60
C THR A 150 10.20 -8.70 2.25
N TYR A 151 10.33 -8.78 3.58
CA TYR A 151 10.26 -10.06 4.29
C TYR A 151 8.82 -10.51 4.52
N LEU A 152 8.54 -11.77 4.16
CA LEU A 152 7.33 -12.45 4.58
C LEU A 152 7.53 -12.98 6.01
N GLY A 153 6.75 -12.49 6.96
CA GLY A 153 6.84 -12.89 8.37
C GLY A 153 5.50 -12.78 9.09
N GLN A 154 5.48 -13.15 10.38
CA GLN A 154 4.27 -13.13 11.21
C GLN A 154 3.66 -11.72 11.37
N SER A 155 4.45 -10.68 11.11
CA SER A 155 4.05 -9.27 11.09
C SER A 155 3.98 -8.68 9.68
N SER A 156 3.94 -9.52 8.63
CA SER A 156 3.83 -9.05 7.25
C SER A 156 2.58 -8.19 7.09
N ILE A 157 2.74 -7.06 6.42
CA ILE A 157 1.65 -6.13 6.15
C ILE A 157 0.90 -6.45 4.84
N TYR A 158 1.40 -7.41 4.07
CA TYR A 158 0.79 -7.91 2.85
C TYR A 158 0.81 -9.43 2.85
N GLU A 159 -0.14 -10.02 2.14
CA GLU A 159 -0.15 -11.46 1.89
C GLU A 159 0.43 -11.75 0.51
N LEU A 160 1.18 -12.85 0.38
CA LEU A 160 1.72 -13.26 -0.92
C LEU A 160 0.62 -13.49 -1.96
N ALA A 161 -0.57 -13.92 -1.50
CA ALA A 161 -1.74 -14.11 -2.35
C ALA A 161 -2.34 -12.80 -2.89
N GLU A 162 -2.04 -11.66 -2.26
CA GLU A 162 -2.46 -10.33 -2.74
C GLU A 162 -1.53 -9.80 -3.84
N LEU A 163 -0.31 -10.37 -3.97
CA LEU A 163 0.62 -9.93 -4.99
C LEU A 163 0.22 -10.45 -6.38
N PRO A 164 0.36 -9.62 -7.44
CA PRO A 164 0.22 -10.11 -8.79
C PRO A 164 1.33 -11.12 -9.09
N LYS A 165 1.10 -11.99 -10.07
CA LYS A 165 2.13 -12.97 -10.52
C LYS A 165 3.42 -12.30 -10.99
N ARG A 166 3.36 -11.05 -11.42
CA ARG A 166 4.49 -10.27 -11.91
C ARG A 166 4.39 -8.85 -11.38
N ILE A 167 5.51 -8.28 -10.99
CA ILE A 167 5.64 -6.87 -10.58
C ILE A 167 6.58 -6.13 -11.54
N PRO A 168 6.46 -4.80 -11.70
CA PRO A 168 7.38 -4.03 -12.53
C PRO A 168 8.83 -4.18 -12.06
N ARG A 169 9.77 -4.07 -13.00
CA ARG A 169 11.18 -3.84 -12.68
C ARG A 169 11.41 -2.35 -12.42
N TYR A 170 12.36 -2.04 -11.54
CA TYR A 170 12.73 -0.69 -11.18
C TYR A 170 14.22 -0.47 -11.37
N GLU A 171 14.60 0.79 -11.61
CA GLU A 171 16.00 1.23 -11.66
C GLU A 171 16.14 2.65 -11.10
N LEU A 172 17.39 3.04 -10.84
CA LEU A 172 17.71 4.38 -10.38
C LEU A 172 17.80 5.36 -11.55
N ASP A 173 17.06 6.46 -11.46
CA ASP A 173 17.20 7.58 -12.37
C ASP A 173 18.23 8.56 -11.82
N HIS A 174 19.48 8.40 -12.26
CA HIS A 174 20.59 9.26 -11.84
C HIS A 174 20.48 10.71 -12.35
N ASN A 175 19.51 11.03 -13.22
CA ASN A 175 19.24 12.41 -13.61
C ASN A 175 18.40 13.16 -12.56
N VAL A 176 17.71 12.44 -11.68
CA VAL A 176 16.88 13.03 -10.62
C VAL A 176 17.42 12.61 -9.27
N ARG A 177 18.16 13.54 -8.68
CA ARG A 177 18.82 13.38 -7.39
C ARG A 177 18.47 14.55 -6.48
N ILE A 178 18.28 14.26 -5.21
CA ILE A 178 18.08 15.25 -4.14
C ILE A 178 19.32 15.14 -3.25
N GLU A 179 20.09 16.21 -3.12
CA GLU A 179 21.19 16.24 -2.17
C GLU A 179 20.68 16.40 -0.74
N LYS A 180 21.51 16.06 0.24
CA LYS A 180 21.13 16.01 1.67
C LYS A 180 20.51 17.29 2.26
N ASP A 181 20.81 18.45 1.66
CA ASP A 181 20.33 19.77 2.09
C ASP A 181 19.19 20.30 1.21
N GLU A 182 18.77 19.51 0.22
CA GLU A 182 17.75 19.86 -0.76
C GLU A 182 16.38 19.27 -0.40
N LYS A 183 15.35 19.77 -1.08
CA LYS A 183 13.96 19.37 -0.88
C LYS A 183 13.43 18.69 -2.13
N PRO A 184 12.56 17.67 -1.99
CA PRO A 184 11.93 17.03 -3.15
C PRO A 184 11.12 18.03 -3.97
N GLN A 185 11.39 18.08 -5.27
CA GLN A 185 10.67 18.94 -6.22
C GLN A 185 9.52 18.20 -6.94
N GLN A 186 9.56 16.87 -6.96
CA GLN A 186 8.54 16.03 -7.59
C GLN A 186 8.17 14.86 -6.70
N ILE A 187 6.91 14.42 -6.84
CA ILE A 187 6.39 13.23 -6.16
C ILE A 187 7.07 12.00 -6.78
N GLY A 188 7.59 11.11 -5.94
CA GLY A 188 8.19 9.86 -6.41
C GLY A 188 8.68 8.99 -5.27
N ILE A 189 9.10 7.78 -5.61
CA ILE A 189 9.78 6.88 -4.67
C ILE A 189 11.28 7.08 -4.88
N TYR A 190 12.01 7.25 -3.79
CA TYR A 190 13.44 7.52 -3.82
C TYR A 190 14.19 6.52 -2.96
N LEU A 191 15.39 6.15 -3.41
CA LEU A 191 16.31 5.33 -2.67
C LEU A 191 17.34 6.21 -1.95
N PRO A 192 17.55 6.03 -0.64
CA PRO A 192 18.55 6.80 0.08
C PRO A 192 19.96 6.26 -0.14
N ASP A 193 20.96 7.14 -0.07
CA ASP A 193 22.38 6.79 -0.21
C ASP A 193 22.99 6.19 1.07
N VAL A 194 22.16 5.80 2.04
CA VAL A 194 22.58 5.18 3.29
C VAL A 194 22.23 3.69 3.31
N GLU A 195 23.13 2.86 3.81
CA GLU A 195 22.84 1.43 4.02
C GLU A 195 21.83 1.23 5.15
N PHE A 196 21.18 0.06 5.20
CA PHE A 196 20.24 -0.30 6.27
C PHE A 196 19.02 0.62 6.36
N ALA A 197 18.59 1.16 5.23
CA ALA A 197 17.41 2.01 5.10
C ALA A 197 16.50 1.52 3.96
N ALA A 198 15.24 1.91 4.04
CA ALA A 198 14.20 1.60 3.06
C ALA A 198 14.07 2.70 1.99
N ALA A 199 13.49 2.35 0.85
CA ALA A 199 12.99 3.33 -0.10
C ALA A 199 11.82 4.12 0.50
N ARG A 200 11.65 5.37 0.07
CA ARG A 200 10.65 6.28 0.64
C ARG A 200 9.89 7.04 -0.44
N LEU A 201 8.59 7.21 -0.22
CA LEU A 201 7.79 8.18 -0.97
C LEU A 201 8.16 9.60 -0.54
N LEU A 202 8.68 10.42 -1.45
CA LEU A 202 8.95 11.83 -1.21
C LEU A 202 8.09 12.69 -2.14
N TYR A 203 7.69 13.85 -1.66
CA TYR A 203 6.84 14.80 -2.38
C TYR A 203 7.11 16.24 -1.92
N PRO A 204 6.81 17.26 -2.74
CA PRO A 204 6.95 18.65 -2.34
C PRO A 204 6.20 18.96 -1.05
N GLY A 205 6.92 19.47 -0.05
CA GLY A 205 6.38 19.75 1.29
C GLY A 205 6.33 18.55 2.25
N ALA A 206 6.94 17.42 1.89
CA ALA A 206 7.27 16.36 2.85
C ALA A 206 8.15 16.91 3.99
N ASP A 207 8.10 16.25 5.15
CA ASP A 207 8.90 16.59 6.35
C ASP A 207 8.80 18.06 6.80
N PHE A 208 7.62 18.67 6.64
CA PHE A 208 7.37 20.07 7.00
C PHE A 208 8.34 21.04 6.31
N ASP A 209 8.57 20.82 5.02
CA ASP A 209 9.49 21.61 4.17
C ASP A 209 10.96 21.54 4.63
N LYS A 210 11.36 20.47 5.30
CA LYS A 210 12.77 20.19 5.64
C LYS A 210 13.40 19.19 4.66
N PRO A 211 14.74 19.18 4.53
CA PRO A 211 15.42 18.11 3.81
C PRO A 211 15.08 16.74 4.42
N PRO A 212 14.75 15.73 3.61
CA PRO A 212 14.33 14.44 4.10
C PRO A 212 15.49 13.62 4.66
N THR A 213 15.29 13.07 5.86
CA THR A 213 16.23 12.12 6.48
C THR A 213 15.78 10.68 6.23
N ALA A 214 16.72 9.74 6.19
CA ALA A 214 16.43 8.32 6.10
C ALA A 214 16.47 7.67 7.50
N MET A 215 15.50 6.81 7.79
CA MET A 215 15.54 5.95 8.96
C MET A 215 16.54 4.83 8.70
N GLN A 216 17.68 4.89 9.39
CA GLN A 216 18.79 3.95 9.26
C GLN A 216 18.83 3.02 10.48
N GLY A 217 18.76 1.72 10.21
CA GLY A 217 18.96 0.69 11.22
C GLY A 217 20.37 0.69 11.79
N THR A 218 20.50 0.68 13.12
CA THR A 218 21.81 0.65 13.82
C THR A 218 22.02 -0.65 14.60
N LYS A 219 20.95 -1.27 15.10
CA LYS A 219 21.02 -2.54 15.82
C LYS A 219 19.84 -3.45 15.48
N ARG A 220 20.11 -4.67 15.03
CA ARG A 220 19.08 -5.70 14.81
C ARG A 220 18.58 -6.27 16.13
N SER A 221 17.35 -6.77 16.13
CA SER A 221 16.81 -7.53 17.24
C SER A 221 17.62 -8.81 17.52
N GLU A 222 17.77 -9.12 18.81
CA GLU A 222 18.33 -10.38 19.32
C GLU A 222 17.21 -11.35 19.72
N TRP A 223 15.95 -10.95 19.56
CA TRP A 223 14.82 -11.78 19.97
C TRP A 223 14.68 -13.01 19.06
N VAL A 224 14.47 -14.15 19.72
CA VAL A 224 14.19 -15.44 19.08
C VAL A 224 12.90 -15.97 19.68
N SER A 225 11.99 -16.39 18.81
CA SER A 225 10.72 -16.99 19.20
C SER A 225 10.97 -18.29 19.97
N GLU A 226 10.54 -18.34 21.23
CA GLU A 226 10.61 -19.57 22.03
C GLU A 226 9.78 -20.71 21.45
N LYS A 227 8.75 -20.37 20.65
CA LYS A 227 7.83 -21.36 20.05
C LYS A 227 8.31 -21.90 18.72
N THR A 228 8.84 -21.03 17.86
CA THR A 228 9.22 -21.39 16.48
C THR A 228 10.73 -21.51 16.30
N GLY A 229 11.53 -20.99 17.24
CA GLY A 229 12.99 -20.89 17.11
C GLY A 229 13.44 -19.84 16.09
N GLU A 230 12.51 -19.11 15.47
CA GLU A 230 12.79 -18.12 14.45
C GLU A 230 13.28 -16.82 15.07
N ARG A 231 14.33 -16.25 14.48
CA ARG A 231 14.89 -14.96 14.90
C ARG A 231 14.10 -13.83 14.26
N ALA A 232 13.78 -12.80 15.05
CA ALA A 232 13.25 -11.56 14.50
C ALA A 232 14.38 -10.72 13.90
N TYR A 233 14.22 -10.34 12.62
CA TYR A 233 15.19 -9.53 11.89
C TYR A 233 14.82 -8.06 11.81
N ASN A 234 13.80 -7.61 12.54
CA ASN A 234 13.49 -6.19 12.64
C ASN A 234 14.61 -5.40 13.31
N TRP A 235 14.67 -4.10 13.03
CA TRP A 235 15.57 -3.19 13.72
C TRP A 235 15.07 -2.94 15.14
N HIS A 236 15.98 -3.03 16.12
CA HIS A 236 15.74 -2.68 17.51
C HIS A 236 16.03 -1.20 17.75
N ASP A 237 17.15 -0.73 17.20
CA ASP A 237 17.57 0.67 17.27
C ASP A 237 17.73 1.23 15.85
N PHE A 238 17.35 2.50 15.70
CA PHE A 238 17.45 3.26 14.46
C PHE A 238 17.91 4.69 14.75
N THR A 239 18.44 5.34 13.72
CA THR A 239 18.81 6.75 13.72
C THR A 239 18.29 7.42 12.45
N TYR A 240 18.09 8.74 12.49
CA TYR A 240 17.75 9.52 11.31
C TYR A 240 19.02 10.07 10.68
N ALA A 241 19.40 9.53 9.52
CA ALA A 241 20.59 9.93 8.80
C ALA A 241 20.26 10.98 7.72
N GLU A 242 21.04 12.05 7.69
CA GLU A 242 21.08 12.98 6.55
C GLU A 242 21.69 12.25 5.34
N THR A 243 21.01 12.26 4.20
CA THR A 243 21.43 11.47 3.04
C THR A 243 20.94 12.08 1.74
N GLY A 244 21.61 11.74 0.64
CA GLY A 244 21.11 12.00 -0.70
C GLY A 244 20.06 10.97 -1.08
N TRP A 245 19.20 11.33 -2.03
CA TRP A 245 18.12 10.49 -2.51
C TRP A 245 18.13 10.44 -4.04
N THR A 246 18.08 9.24 -4.60
CA THR A 246 18.00 9.04 -6.05
C THR A 246 16.61 8.54 -6.40
N LEU A 247 15.96 9.14 -7.40
CA LEU A 247 14.63 8.72 -7.83
C LEU A 247 14.68 7.28 -8.34
N ILE A 248 13.68 6.50 -7.95
CA ILE A 248 13.43 5.18 -8.50
C ILE A 248 12.37 5.31 -9.59
N ARG A 249 12.66 4.78 -10.78
CA ARG A 249 11.71 4.73 -11.89
C ARG A 249 11.46 3.29 -12.32
N ARG A 250 10.28 3.05 -12.89
CA ARG A 250 9.98 1.79 -13.56
C ARG A 250 10.77 1.69 -14.85
N VAL A 251 11.20 0.47 -15.19
CA VAL A 251 11.70 0.16 -16.52
C VAL A 251 10.51 -0.24 -17.38
N GLU A 252 10.16 0.59 -18.37
CA GLU A 252 8.95 0.36 -19.17
C GLU A 252 9.01 -0.98 -19.91
N GLY A 253 7.95 -1.79 -19.76
CA GLY A 253 7.84 -3.09 -20.40
C GLY A 253 8.59 -4.23 -19.71
N GLU A 254 9.36 -3.96 -18.66
CA GLU A 254 10.10 -4.99 -17.91
C GLU A 254 9.39 -5.35 -16.59
N TYR A 255 9.28 -6.66 -16.35
CA TYR A 255 8.59 -7.24 -15.21
C TYR A 255 9.38 -8.39 -14.63
N ILE A 256 9.24 -8.57 -13.32
CA ILE A 256 9.84 -9.65 -12.54
C ILE A 256 8.72 -10.58 -12.06
N ASP A 257 8.92 -11.88 -12.25
CA ASP A 257 8.01 -12.91 -11.71
C ASP A 257 8.08 -12.93 -10.18
N VAL A 258 6.91 -12.90 -9.55
CA VAL A 258 6.80 -13.10 -8.11
C VAL A 258 6.87 -14.61 -7.83
N PRO A 259 7.89 -15.09 -7.09
CA PRO A 259 8.01 -16.51 -6.80
C PRO A 259 6.83 -17.01 -5.96
N ALA A 260 6.47 -18.29 -6.10
CA ALA A 260 5.34 -18.89 -5.38
C ALA A 260 5.57 -18.91 -3.85
N GLU A 261 6.84 -18.91 -3.44
CA GLU A 261 7.34 -18.84 -2.08
C GLU A 261 7.73 -17.41 -1.65
N GLY A 262 7.58 -16.42 -2.54
CA GLY A 262 8.02 -15.04 -2.34
C GLY A 262 9.51 -14.82 -2.63
N PHE A 263 9.95 -13.57 -2.60
CA PHE A 263 11.35 -13.21 -2.88
C PHE A 263 12.34 -13.59 -1.77
N PHE A 264 11.83 -13.92 -0.57
CA PHE A 264 12.60 -14.20 0.64
C PHE A 264 12.13 -15.50 1.29
N PRO A 265 12.35 -16.66 0.64
CA PRO A 265 11.88 -17.94 1.15
C PRO A 265 12.50 -18.35 2.49
N LYS A 266 13.69 -17.84 2.84
CA LYS A 266 14.30 -18.08 4.16
C LYS A 266 13.91 -17.02 5.18
N GLY A 267 13.49 -15.85 4.72
CA GLY A 267 13.18 -14.71 5.58
C GLY A 267 14.40 -14.12 6.27
N GLU A 268 15.60 -14.33 5.70
CA GLU A 268 16.87 -13.91 6.27
C GLU A 268 17.38 -12.62 5.62
N PRO A 269 18.03 -11.71 6.37
CA PRO A 269 18.51 -10.45 5.80
C PRO A 269 19.53 -10.62 4.68
N ASP A 270 20.34 -11.68 4.73
CA ASP A 270 21.36 -11.98 3.70
C ASP A 270 20.74 -12.14 2.32
N GLU A 271 19.48 -12.59 2.23
CA GLU A 271 18.73 -12.69 0.98
C GLU A 271 18.49 -11.31 0.34
N LEU A 272 18.42 -10.24 1.15
CA LEU A 272 18.30 -8.85 0.67
C LEU A 272 19.66 -8.29 0.30
N TYR A 273 20.69 -8.48 1.14
CA TYR A 273 22.03 -7.96 0.86
C TYR A 273 22.70 -8.60 -0.36
N THR A 274 22.26 -9.80 -0.76
CA THR A 274 22.65 -10.46 -2.00
C THR A 274 21.70 -10.18 -3.17
N TRP A 275 20.71 -9.30 -2.99
CA TRP A 275 19.65 -9.07 -3.98
C TRP A 275 20.19 -8.66 -5.35
N SER A 276 21.18 -7.77 -5.46
CA SER A 276 21.70 -7.34 -6.76
C SER A 276 22.28 -8.49 -7.61
N GLU A 277 22.73 -9.58 -6.97
CA GLU A 277 23.17 -10.80 -7.66
C GLU A 277 21.99 -11.72 -7.97
N ARG A 278 21.03 -11.82 -7.06
CA ARG A 278 19.80 -12.62 -7.21
C ARG A 278 18.86 -12.05 -8.27
N GLU A 279 18.73 -10.73 -8.34
CA GLU A 279 17.91 -10.01 -9.31
C GLU A 279 18.27 -10.42 -10.73
N LYS A 280 19.57 -10.62 -11.02
CA LYS A 280 20.01 -11.15 -12.31
C LYS A 280 19.34 -12.47 -12.64
N HIS A 281 19.16 -13.39 -11.70
CA HIS A 281 18.48 -14.67 -11.96
C HIS A 281 16.98 -14.51 -12.22
N PHE A 282 16.37 -13.43 -11.73
CA PHE A 282 14.98 -13.07 -12.00
C PHE A 282 14.81 -12.32 -13.33
N ILE A 283 15.86 -11.62 -13.79
CA ILE A 283 15.91 -10.92 -15.08
C ILE A 283 16.42 -11.86 -16.20
N SER A 284 17.33 -12.77 -15.87
CA SER A 284 18.08 -13.67 -16.76
C SER A 284 17.54 -15.10 -16.73
N GLY A 285 16.22 -15.23 -16.82
CA GLY A 285 15.70 -16.27 -17.70
C GLY A 285 15.79 -15.69 -19.11
N ASP A 286 16.68 -16.22 -19.96
CA ASP A 286 16.82 -15.88 -21.40
C ASP A 286 15.52 -16.22 -22.17
N SER A 287 14.44 -15.53 -21.83
CA SER A 287 13.10 -15.89 -22.23
C SER A 287 12.31 -14.59 -22.27
N GLU A 288 12.44 -13.89 -23.40
CA GLU A 288 11.60 -12.73 -23.69
C GLU A 288 10.14 -13.17 -23.62
N TYR A 289 9.30 -12.52 -22.83
CA TYR A 289 7.88 -12.84 -22.82
C TYR A 289 7.27 -12.54 -24.19
N LEU A 290 6.28 -13.34 -24.57
CA LEU A 290 5.47 -13.05 -25.74
C LEU A 290 4.66 -11.78 -25.47
N THR A 291 5.09 -10.70 -26.12
CA THR A 291 4.47 -9.39 -26.06
C THR A 291 3.93 -9.00 -27.43
N VAL A 292 2.79 -8.33 -27.46
CA VAL A 292 2.09 -7.94 -28.69
C VAL A 292 1.44 -6.58 -28.49
N TRP A 293 1.53 -5.72 -29.51
CA TRP A 293 0.91 -4.40 -29.43
C TRP A 293 -0.60 -4.47 -29.60
N ALA A 294 -1.31 -3.55 -28.96
CA ALA A 294 -2.73 -3.33 -29.22
C ALA A 294 -3.00 -3.20 -30.74
N GLY A 295 -4.04 -3.88 -31.21
CA GLY A 295 -4.40 -3.99 -32.63
C GLY A 295 -3.78 -5.18 -33.35
N GLU A 296 -2.65 -5.71 -32.88
CA GLU A 296 -1.99 -6.87 -33.49
C GLU A 296 -2.65 -8.20 -33.05
N PRO A 297 -2.69 -9.21 -33.93
CA PRO A 297 -3.30 -10.50 -33.64
C PRO A 297 -2.48 -11.26 -32.59
N ALA A 298 -3.15 -11.80 -31.57
CA ALA A 298 -2.50 -12.61 -30.55
C ALA A 298 -1.93 -13.91 -31.16
N PRO A 299 -0.63 -14.20 -31.03
CA PRO A 299 -0.02 -15.40 -31.58
C PRO A 299 -0.52 -16.68 -30.91
N HIS A 300 -1.05 -16.57 -29.68
CA HIS A 300 -1.56 -17.66 -28.88
C HIS A 300 -2.82 -17.25 -28.12
N ALA A 301 -3.73 -18.22 -27.92
CA ALA A 301 -4.89 -18.04 -27.05
C ALA A 301 -4.44 -18.03 -25.59
N GLY A 302 -4.97 -17.11 -24.79
CA GLY A 302 -4.52 -16.97 -23.41
C GLY A 302 -5.00 -15.72 -22.70
N GLU A 303 -4.55 -15.59 -21.47
CA GLU A 303 -4.71 -14.41 -20.64
C GLU A 303 -3.49 -13.50 -20.85
N TRP A 304 -3.76 -12.25 -21.14
CA TRP A 304 -2.80 -11.20 -21.38
C TRP A 304 -2.99 -10.09 -20.36
N SER A 305 -1.90 -9.43 -19.98
CA SER A 305 -1.95 -8.33 -19.03
C SER A 305 -1.20 -7.11 -19.50
N ILE A 306 -1.65 -5.96 -19.01
CA ILE A 306 -0.95 -4.68 -19.07
C ILE A 306 -1.06 -4.01 -17.70
N TYR A 307 -0.06 -3.23 -17.34
CA TYR A 307 -0.18 -2.28 -16.24
C TYR A 307 -0.50 -0.89 -16.80
N THR A 308 -1.54 -0.25 -16.27
CA THR A 308 -1.99 1.09 -16.68
C THR A 308 -1.96 2.03 -15.48
N GLN A 309 -2.24 3.33 -15.69
CA GLN A 309 -2.40 4.28 -14.58
C GLN A 309 -3.54 3.93 -13.61
N GLN A 310 -4.43 2.99 -13.98
CA GLN A 310 -5.54 2.48 -13.17
C GLN A 310 -5.24 1.09 -12.58
N GLY A 311 -3.97 0.66 -12.59
CA GLY A 311 -3.53 -0.65 -12.13
C GLY A 311 -3.47 -1.71 -13.24
N MET A 312 -3.36 -2.97 -12.82
CA MET A 312 -3.29 -4.12 -13.73
C MET A 312 -4.62 -4.38 -14.42
N GLN A 313 -4.57 -4.52 -15.74
CA GLN A 313 -5.70 -4.90 -16.57
C GLN A 313 -5.39 -6.24 -17.24
N TYR A 314 -6.43 -7.07 -17.34
CA TYR A 314 -6.34 -8.41 -17.90
C TYR A 314 -7.34 -8.55 -19.05
N VAL A 315 -6.92 -9.27 -20.09
CA VAL A 315 -7.82 -9.66 -21.18
C VAL A 315 -7.55 -11.10 -21.56
N THR A 316 -8.62 -11.84 -21.78
CA THR A 316 -8.53 -13.17 -22.38
C THR A 316 -8.86 -13.04 -23.87
N VAL A 317 -7.91 -13.43 -24.73
CA VAL A 317 -8.09 -13.42 -26.18
C VAL A 317 -7.82 -14.79 -26.78
N ASN A 318 -8.51 -15.10 -27.87
CA ASN A 318 -8.24 -16.28 -28.67
C ASN A 318 -7.04 -16.05 -29.61
N GLN A 319 -6.44 -17.14 -30.07
CA GLN A 319 -5.38 -17.07 -31.07
C GLN A 319 -5.91 -16.40 -32.35
N GLY A 320 -5.15 -15.45 -32.88
CA GLY A 320 -5.49 -14.66 -34.06
C GLY A 320 -6.44 -13.48 -33.81
N GLN A 321 -6.97 -13.33 -32.60
CA GLN A 321 -7.79 -12.17 -32.23
C GLN A 321 -6.90 -10.97 -31.92
N SER A 322 -7.24 -9.79 -32.47
CA SER A 322 -6.50 -8.55 -32.17
C SER A 322 -6.64 -8.18 -30.69
N LEU A 323 -5.51 -7.81 -30.08
CA LEU A 323 -5.52 -7.31 -28.71
C LEU A 323 -6.16 -5.92 -28.62
N PRO A 324 -6.94 -5.64 -27.57
CA PRO A 324 -7.68 -4.39 -27.48
C PRO A 324 -6.74 -3.20 -27.27
N HIS A 325 -7.16 -2.05 -27.78
CA HIS A 325 -6.55 -0.78 -27.38
C HIS A 325 -6.98 -0.43 -25.96
N TRP A 326 -6.08 0.19 -25.21
CA TRP A 326 -6.43 0.71 -23.90
C TRP A 326 -6.90 2.15 -24.04
N THR A 327 -8.07 2.44 -23.49
CA THR A 327 -8.62 3.80 -23.47
C THR A 327 -8.40 4.38 -22.09
N ASP A 328 -7.77 5.55 -22.02
CA ASP A 328 -7.57 6.22 -20.75
C ASP A 328 -8.86 6.83 -20.19
N LYS A 329 -8.77 7.39 -18.98
CA LYS A 329 -9.89 8.08 -18.31
C LYS A 329 -10.44 9.30 -19.07
N HIS A 330 -9.76 9.75 -20.13
CA HIS A 330 -10.16 10.87 -20.98
C HIS A 330 -10.73 10.43 -22.34
N GLY A 331 -10.87 9.13 -22.58
CA GLY A 331 -11.41 8.60 -23.83
C GLY A 331 -10.38 8.51 -24.97
N LEU A 332 -9.09 8.73 -24.68
CA LEU A 332 -8.01 8.62 -25.67
C LEU A 332 -7.51 7.18 -25.75
N SER A 333 -7.55 6.62 -26.95
CA SER A 333 -7.06 5.28 -27.27
C SER A 333 -5.53 5.31 -27.36
N ASN A 334 -4.87 4.67 -26.40
CA ASN A 334 -3.42 4.54 -26.35
C ASN A 334 -2.98 3.18 -26.89
N ARG A 335 -1.91 3.18 -27.70
CA ARG A 335 -1.27 1.94 -28.13
C ARG A 335 -0.45 1.39 -26.96
N VAL A 336 -0.91 0.27 -26.41
CA VAL A 336 -0.27 -0.42 -25.28
C VAL A 336 0.30 -1.75 -25.73
N GLN A 337 1.33 -2.23 -25.04
CA GLN A 337 1.93 -3.54 -25.28
C GLN A 337 1.42 -4.55 -24.27
N TRP A 338 0.67 -5.54 -24.73
CA TRP A 338 0.16 -6.63 -23.91
C TRP A 338 1.23 -7.70 -23.73
N THR A 339 1.29 -8.27 -22.53
CA THR A 339 2.17 -9.39 -22.19
C THR A 339 1.35 -10.63 -21.91
N LEU A 340 1.66 -11.74 -22.59
CA LEU A 340 1.01 -13.04 -22.36
C LEU A 340 1.43 -13.58 -20.99
N ILE A 341 0.46 -13.85 -20.12
CA ILE A 341 0.71 -14.33 -18.75
C ILE A 341 0.22 -15.75 -18.51
N LYS A 342 -0.67 -16.26 -19.38
CA LYS A 342 -1.11 -17.66 -19.34
C LYS A 342 -1.59 -18.08 -20.71
N ARG A 343 -1.11 -19.20 -21.23
CA ARG A 343 -1.70 -19.79 -22.45
C ARG A 343 -2.84 -20.71 -22.13
N ALA A 344 -3.85 -20.71 -22.99
CA ALA A 344 -4.99 -21.63 -22.90
C ALA A 344 -4.57 -23.09 -23.14
N ASP A 345 -3.52 -23.31 -23.93
CA ASP A 345 -2.96 -24.64 -24.21
C ASP A 345 -1.91 -25.11 -23.17
N GLY A 346 -1.64 -24.31 -22.14
CA GLY A 346 -0.63 -24.61 -21.12
C GLY A 346 0.82 -24.53 -21.61
N GLY A 347 1.05 -24.01 -22.82
CA GLY A 347 2.39 -23.84 -23.39
C GLY A 347 3.19 -22.70 -22.76
N SER A 348 4.44 -22.56 -23.20
CA SER A 348 5.34 -21.48 -22.79
C SER A 348 4.80 -20.11 -23.15
N VAL A 349 4.84 -19.17 -22.19
CA VAL A 349 4.52 -17.75 -22.38
C VAL A 349 5.73 -16.92 -22.84
N TYR A 350 6.86 -17.59 -23.03
CA TYR A 350 8.11 -17.03 -23.49
C TYR A 350 8.29 -17.24 -25.00
N LYS A 351 9.06 -16.37 -25.66
CA LYS A 351 9.42 -16.43 -27.08
C LYS A 351 10.38 -17.57 -27.38
#